data_AF-A0A2A4PFT2-F1
#
_entry.id   AF-A0A2A4PFT2-F1
#
_cell.length_a   1.000
_cell.length_b   1.000
_cell.length_c   1.000
_cell.angle_alpha   90.00
_cell.angle_beta   90.00
_cell.angle_gamma   90.00
#
_symmetry.space_group_name_H-M   'P 1'
#
loop_
_entity.id
_entity.type
_entity.pdbx_description
1 polymer ?
#
loop_
_entity_poly.entity_id
_entity_poly.type
_entity_poly.pdbx_seq_one_letter_code
_entity_poly.pdbx_strand_id
1 'polypeptide(L)' 'MAGIGIWQLIIILVIVLLLFGSKQLKNLGGDLGGAIKGFKGVMKAGEDKPKTASENHRSVEDDSAEKGKNPRHYNCF' A
#
# COMPACT_ATOMS: atom_id res chain seq x y z
N MET A 1 31.17 -9.98 -13.64
CA MET A 1 29.82 -9.80 -14.21
C MET A 1 29.17 -8.65 -13.48
N ALA A 2 28.89 -7.55 -14.17
CA ALA A 2 28.31 -6.34 -13.59
C ALA A 2 26.90 -6.63 -13.07
N GLY A 3 26.80 -6.99 -11.79
CA GLY A 3 25.52 -7.16 -11.13
C GLY A 3 24.83 -5.82 -11.01
N ILE A 4 23.55 -5.76 -11.40
CA ILE A 4 22.68 -4.63 -11.07
C ILE A 4 22.62 -4.57 -9.54
N GLY A 5 23.37 -3.63 -8.97
CA GLY A 5 23.42 -3.44 -7.54
C GLY A 5 22.18 -2.72 -7.03
N ILE A 6 21.97 -2.82 -5.73
CA ILE A 6 20.85 -2.16 -5.02
C ILE A 6 20.87 -0.65 -5.26
N TRP A 7 22.06 -0.05 -5.38
CA TRP A 7 22.25 1.38 -5.66
C TRP A 7 21.69 1.82 -7.02
N GLN A 8 21.83 0.99 -8.05
CA GLN A 8 21.31 1.30 -9.38
C GLN A 8 19.78 1.23 -9.40
N LEU A 9 19.18 0.26 -8.69
CA LEU A 9 17.72 0.13 -8.58
C LEU A 9 17.08 1.35 -7.90
N ILE A 10 17.71 1.88 -6.85
CA ILE A 10 17.24 3.09 -6.16
C ILE A 10 17.24 4.30 -7.12
N ILE A 11 18.32 4.49 -7.89
CA ILE A 11 18.45 5.59 -8.85
C ILE A 11 17.35 5.51 -9.93
N ILE A 12 17.10 4.31 -10.47
CA ILE A 12 16.05 4.10 -11.47
C ILE A 12 14.66 4.37 -10.87
N LEU A 13 14.40 3.89 -9.65
CA LEU A 13 13.14 4.10 -8.95
C LEU A 13 12.83 5.60 -8.78
N VAL A 14 13.84 6.40 -8.41
CA VAL A 14 13.71 7.85 -8.27
C VAL A 14 13.31 8.51 -9.59
N ILE A 15 13.96 8.15 -10.70
CA ILE A 15 13.64 8.71 -12.02
C ILE A 15 12.20 8.34 -12.44
N VAL A 16 11.79 7.08 -12.22
CA VAL A 16 10.42 6.65 -12.52
C VAL A 16 9.39 7.43 -11.69
N LEU A 17 9.65 7.64 -10.39
CA LEU A 17 8.79 8.45 -9.53
C LEU A 17 8.68 9.91 -9.99
N LEU A 18 9.77 10.49 -10.51
CA LEU A 18 9.78 11.85 -11.05
C LEU A 18 8.98 11.95 -12.36
N LEU A 19 9.09 10.95 -13.25
CA LEU A 19 8.41 10.94 -14.55
C LEU A 19 6.91 10.62 -14.42
N PHE A 20 6.57 9.61 -13.62
CA PHE A 20 5.18 9.16 -13.44
C PHE A 20 4.45 9.91 -12.33
N GLY A 21 5.19 10.55 -11.42
CA GLY A 21 4.64 11.14 -10.21
C GLY A 21 4.26 10.09 -9.14
N SER A 22 4.30 10.48 -7.87
CA SER A 22 3.96 9.59 -6.75
C SER A 22 2.47 9.21 -6.69
N LYS A 23 1.57 10.03 -7.24
CA LYS A 23 0.12 9.75 -7.28
C LYS A 23 -0.21 8.50 -8.09
N GLN A 24 0.39 8.35 -9.27
CA GLN A 24 0.13 7.18 -10.13
C GLN A 24 0.73 5.90 -9.55
N LEU A 25 1.95 5.99 -8.98
CA LEU A 25 2.55 4.84 -8.31
C LEU A 25 1.80 4.42 -7.03
N LYS A 26 1.19 5.34 -6.29
CA LYS A 26 0.35 5.01 -5.12
C LYS A 26 -0.94 4.31 -5.52
N ASN A 27 -1.65 4.82 -6.53
CA ASN A 27 -2.90 4.21 -7.01
C ASN A 27 -2.66 2.80 -7.56
N LEU A 28 -1.68 2.60 -8.44
CA LEU A 28 -1.38 1.29 -9.01
C LEU A 28 -0.64 0.37 -8.02
N GLY A 29 0.22 0.96 -7.18
CA GLY A 29 1.01 0.22 -6.20
C GLY A 29 0.21 -0.26 -4.99
N GLY A 30 -0.89 0.41 -4.64
CA GLY A 30 -1.82 -0.07 -3.60
C GLY A 30 -2.44 -1.41 -3.97
N ASP A 31 -2.96 -1.52 -5.19
CA ASP A 31 -3.63 -2.72 -5.68
C ASP A 31 -2.64 -3.89 -5.89
N LEU A 32 -1.52 -3.62 -6.56
CA LEU A 32 -0.46 -4.62 -6.79
C LEU A 32 0.24 -5.00 -5.48
N GLY A 33 0.49 -4.04 -4.60
CA GLY A 33 1.11 -4.24 -3.30
C GLY A 33 0.24 -5.07 -2.36
N GLY A 34 -1.08 -4.87 -2.41
CA GLY A 34 -2.05 -5.70 -1.67
C GLY A 34 -1.99 -7.18 -2.08
N ALA A 35 -1.96 -7.47 -3.38
CA ALA A 35 -1.84 -8.83 -3.90
C ALA A 35 -0.50 -9.49 -3.51
N ILE A 36 0.61 -8.76 -3.61
CA ILE A 36 1.94 -9.27 -3.25
C ILE A 36 2.07 -9.49 -1.73
N LYS A 37 1.38 -8.70 -0.89
CA LYS A 37 1.39 -8.86 0.57
C LYS A 37 0.77 -10.19 1.02
N GLY A 38 -0.33 -10.62 0.38
CA GLY A 38 -0.94 -11.93 0.62
C GLY A 38 0.01 -13.06 0.23
N PHE A 39 0.65 -12.94 -0.94
CA PHE A 39 1.63 -13.91 -1.44
C PHE A 39 2.84 -14.06 -0.51
N LYS A 40 3.41 -12.96 -0.02
CA LYS A 40 4.51 -13.00 0.96
C LYS A 40 4.06 -13.60 2.30
N GLY A 41 2.81 -13.40 2.70
CA GLY A 41 2.23 -13.99 3.90
C GLY A 41 2.18 -15.52 3.84
N VAL A 42 1.71 -16.09 2.72
CA VAL A 42 1.66 -17.55 2.52
C VAL A 42 3.06 -18.15 2.33
N MET A 43 3.97 -17.47 1.64
CA MET A 43 5.36 -17.93 1.51
C MET A 43 6.04 -18.03 2.88
N LYS A 44 5.86 -17.01 3.73
CA LYS A 44 6.44 -16.98 5.07
C LYS A 44 5.80 -18.00 6.03
N ALA A 45 4.55 -18.40 5.78
CA ALA A 45 3.84 -19.44 6.54
C ALA A 45 4.28 -20.87 6.16
N GLY A 46 4.89 -21.07 4.98
CA GLY A 46 5.45 -22.35 4.55
C GLY A 46 6.80 -22.67 5.16
N GLU A 47 7.53 -21.66 5.66
CA GLU A 47 8.88 -21.83 6.23
C GLU A 47 8.90 -21.91 7.77
N ASP A 48 7.88 -21.42 8.49
CA ASP A 48 7.76 -21.55 9.95
C ASP A 48 6.29 -21.45 10.44
N LYS A 49 5.99 -22.20 11.51
CA LYS A 49 4.68 -22.42 12.20
C LYS A 49 3.67 -21.25 12.26
N PRO A 50 2.35 -21.55 12.41
CA PRO A 50 1.26 -20.66 12.03
C PRO A 50 1.16 -19.46 12.96
N LYS A 51 1.31 -18.26 12.40
CA LYS A 51 0.77 -17.05 13.01
C LYS A 51 -0.40 -16.62 12.13
N THR A 52 -1.59 -16.82 12.68
CA THR A 52 -2.85 -16.20 12.30
C THR A 52 -2.63 -14.80 11.73
N ALA A 53 -2.67 -14.66 10.40
CA ALA A 53 -2.73 -13.37 9.74
C ALA A 53 -4.21 -13.03 9.52
N SER A 54 -4.93 -12.80 10.61
CA SER A 54 -6.20 -12.06 10.58
C SER A 54 -5.88 -10.58 10.42
N GLU A 55 -6.67 -9.95 9.56
CA GLU A 55 -7.01 -8.52 9.58
C GLU A 55 -5.88 -7.51 9.42
N ASN A 56 -5.73 -7.04 8.18
CA ASN A 56 -5.60 -5.61 7.99
C ASN A 56 -6.26 -5.21 6.66
N HIS A 57 -7.59 -5.23 6.64
CA HIS A 57 -8.37 -4.34 5.79
C HIS A 57 -8.20 -2.93 6.36
N ARG A 58 -7.03 -2.33 6.15
CA ARG A 58 -6.84 -0.91 6.39
C ARG A 58 -7.23 -0.22 5.10
N SER A 59 -8.45 0.30 5.10
CA SER A 59 -8.86 1.39 4.24
C SER A 59 -7.67 2.31 4.02
N VAL A 60 -7.26 2.45 2.77
CA VAL A 60 -6.44 3.59 2.37
C VAL A 60 -7.40 4.77 2.34
N GLU A 61 -7.67 5.31 3.53
CA GLU A 61 -8.04 6.71 3.69
C GLU A 61 -6.82 7.53 3.23
N ASP A 62 -6.82 7.95 1.97
CA ASP A 62 -6.06 9.12 1.55
C ASP A 62 -6.95 10.34 1.81
N ASP A 63 -6.60 11.00 2.90
CA ASP A 63 -6.97 12.36 3.26
C ASP A 63 -6.93 13.28 2.03
N SER A 64 -8.10 13.58 1.50
CA SER A 64 -8.35 14.79 0.73
C SER A 64 -9.33 15.64 1.54
N ALA A 65 -8.76 16.65 2.21
CA ALA A 65 -9.42 17.88 2.62
C ALA A 65 -10.68 17.72 3.49
N GLU A 66 -10.46 17.70 4.81
CA GLU A 66 -11.49 17.98 5.80
C GLU A 66 -12.04 19.42 5.65
N LYS A 67 -13.25 19.59 5.12
CA LYS A 67 -14.17 20.65 5.57
C LYS A 67 -15.62 20.21 5.45
N GLY A 68 -16.25 19.95 6.58
CA GLY A 68 -17.71 19.88 6.69
C GLY A 68 -18.24 18.76 7.57
N LYS A 69 -18.09 18.91 8.89
CA LYS A 69 -18.88 18.14 9.87
C LYS A 69 -20.37 18.26 9.54
N ASN A 70 -21.02 17.14 9.22
CA ASN A 70 -22.48 17.05 9.25
C ASN A 70 -22.89 15.98 10.28
N PRO A 71 -23.14 16.36 11.54
CA PRO A 71 -23.78 15.46 12.49
C PRO A 71 -25.27 15.33 12.15
N ARG A 72 -25.62 14.26 11.43
CA ARG A 72 -27.00 13.77 11.27
C ARG A 72 -27.42 13.04 12.55
N HIS A 73 -28.05 13.73 13.48
CA HIS A 73 -29.07 13.13 14.35
C HIS A 73 -29.89 14.21 15.06
N TYR A 74 -31.10 14.50 14.57
CA TYR A 74 -32.12 15.18 15.35
C TYR A 74 -33.32 14.24 15.49
N ASN A 75 -33.72 14.03 16.74
CA ASN A 75 -34.91 13.39 17.29
C ASN A 75 -35.88 12.70 16.32
N CYS A 76 -36.05 11.40 16.53
CA CYS A 76 -37.32 10.75 16.28
C CYS A 76 -38.28 11.12 17.42
N PHE A 77 -39.50 11.49 17.05
CA PHE A 77 -40.66 11.68 17.92
C PHE A 77 -41.08 10.35 18.58
#